data_AF-A0A137PH76-F1
#
_entry.id   AF-A0A137PH76-F1
#
_cell.length_a   1.000
_cell.length_b   1.000
_cell.length_c   1.000
_cell.angle_alpha   90.00
_cell.angle_beta   90.00
_cell.angle_gamma   90.00
#
_symmetry.space_group_name_H-M   'P 1'
#
loop_
_entity.id
_entity.type
_entity.pdbx_description
1 polymer ?
#
loop_
_entity_poly.entity_id
_entity_poly.type
_entity_poly.pdbx_seq_one_letter_code
_entity_poly.pdbx_strand_id
1 'polypeptide(L)'
;MPFSSNQETFNNIWPSPWVVPFFYISVCVISLFLGITITYTIFKHFRKNMHIDIQLGLFLTFLDTLSGLDFLVGGIVNLPPLNLYSKHYSWCISAQITGSTTFVSSMLVIGVIALERSCCCTVPIIIAILVVFTDSIALLPSGMFCHYDATTYYGVVAYIIMLVFSSIAIAALIFSYIKIIIFRYRDSQREQLELGLEPGKVKRETKKTALKLLSVLVINIGSNVPYCVAQIVGLFDPSLFTAKVAFFVIPWCGLNILWNSVIFLIIQDQVCDKWLVLIGFKKE
;
A
#
# COMPACT_ATOMS: atom_id res chain seq x y z
N MET A 1 -23.38 4.76 -15.33
CA MET A 1 -23.02 5.81 -16.31
C MET A 1 -22.89 5.17 -17.70
N PRO A 2 -23.30 5.82 -18.81
CA PRO A 2 -23.07 5.25 -20.14
C PRO A 2 -21.57 5.16 -20.41
N PHE A 3 -21.13 4.03 -20.94
CA PHE A 3 -19.73 3.69 -21.21
C PHE A 3 -18.99 4.71 -22.10
N SER A 4 -19.74 5.55 -22.83
CA SER A 4 -19.23 6.68 -23.60
C SER A 4 -18.47 7.72 -22.77
N SER A 5 -18.76 7.85 -21.46
CA SER A 5 -18.03 8.79 -20.59
C SER A 5 -16.59 8.36 -20.33
N ASN A 6 -16.31 7.04 -20.28
CA ASN A 6 -14.97 6.54 -19.98
C ASN A 6 -13.95 6.88 -21.08
N GLN A 7 -14.39 6.88 -22.35
CA GLN A 7 -13.52 7.26 -23.47
C GLN A 7 -13.19 8.75 -23.46
N GLU A 8 -14.16 9.60 -23.11
CA GLU A 8 -13.93 11.03 -22.93
C GLU A 8 -12.95 11.29 -21.78
N THR A 9 -13.15 10.63 -20.64
CA THR A 9 -12.21 10.69 -19.50
C THR A 9 -10.81 10.28 -19.94
N PHE A 10 -10.67 9.19 -20.70
CA PHE A 10 -9.38 8.73 -21.18
C PHE A 10 -8.69 9.74 -22.11
N ASN A 11 -9.44 10.35 -23.02
CA ASN A 11 -8.90 11.35 -23.94
C ASN A 11 -8.46 12.64 -23.24
N ASN A 12 -9.01 12.90 -22.04
CA ASN A 12 -8.71 14.06 -21.21
C ASN A 12 -7.66 13.80 -20.12
N ILE A 13 -6.95 12.65 -20.15
CA ILE A 13 -5.88 12.35 -19.20
C ILE A 13 -4.73 13.36 -19.36
N TRP A 14 -4.24 13.87 -18.24
CA TRP A 14 -3.12 14.81 -18.17
C TRP A 14 -1.92 14.19 -17.43
N PRO A 15 -0.66 14.48 -17.82
CA PRO A 15 -0.24 15.26 -18.99
C PRO A 15 -0.37 14.47 -20.30
N SER A 16 -0.44 13.15 -20.20
CA SER A 16 -0.58 12.23 -21.32
C SER A 16 -1.01 10.86 -20.79
N PRO A 17 -1.80 10.08 -21.55
CA PRO A 17 -2.23 8.74 -21.15
C PRO A 17 -1.07 7.73 -21.07
N TRP A 18 0.15 8.10 -21.44
CA TRP A 18 1.34 7.23 -21.36
C TRP A 18 2.06 7.29 -20.01
N VAL A 19 2.07 8.45 -19.35
CA VAL A 19 3.01 8.71 -18.25
C VAL A 19 2.70 7.87 -17.01
N VAL A 20 1.44 7.86 -16.58
CA VAL A 20 1.03 7.10 -15.40
C VAL A 20 1.18 5.58 -15.62
N PRO A 21 0.74 4.98 -16.73
CA PRO A 21 1.00 3.56 -16.97
C PRO A 21 2.49 3.18 -16.96
N PHE A 22 3.36 3.96 -17.63
CA PHE A 22 4.81 3.68 -17.63
C PHE A 22 5.42 3.77 -16.24
N PHE A 23 4.99 4.75 -15.44
CA PHE A 23 5.39 4.87 -14.05
C PHE A 23 5.04 3.60 -13.26
N TYR A 24 3.77 3.15 -13.35
CA TYR A 24 3.32 1.95 -12.65
C TYR A 24 4.03 0.68 -13.14
N ILE A 25 4.19 0.50 -14.45
CA ILE A 25 4.95 -0.64 -14.98
C ILE A 25 6.35 -0.67 -14.36
N SER A 26 7.04 0.47 -14.33
CA SER A 26 8.40 0.56 -13.79
C SER A 26 8.46 0.24 -12.29
N VAL A 27 7.59 0.89 -11.49
CA VAL A 27 7.54 0.68 -10.03
C VAL A 27 7.13 -0.75 -9.69
N CYS A 28 6.14 -1.31 -10.39
CA CYS A 28 5.63 -2.65 -10.14
C CYS A 28 6.64 -3.73 -10.54
N VAL A 29 7.43 -3.57 -11.61
CA VAL A 29 8.51 -4.52 -11.94
C VAL A 29 9.54 -4.59 -10.81
N ILE A 30 9.96 -3.43 -10.28
CA ILE A 30 10.91 -3.37 -9.15
C ILE A 30 10.29 -3.99 -7.90
N SER A 31 9.05 -3.62 -7.59
CA SER A 31 8.32 -4.12 -6.42
C SER A 31 8.07 -5.62 -6.48
N LEU A 32 7.71 -6.18 -7.63
CA LEU A 32 7.55 -7.62 -7.84
C LEU A 32 8.87 -8.37 -7.65
N PHE A 33 9.97 -7.85 -8.21
CA PHE A 33 11.28 -8.44 -8.00
C PHE A 33 11.65 -8.48 -6.51
N LEU A 34 11.46 -7.37 -5.79
CA LEU A 34 11.68 -7.31 -4.35
C LEU A 34 10.77 -8.29 -3.59
N GLY A 35 9.46 -8.22 -3.82
CA GLY A 35 8.48 -9.06 -3.15
C GLY A 35 8.76 -10.55 -3.32
N ILE A 36 8.98 -11.00 -4.56
CA ILE A 36 9.28 -12.40 -4.88
C ILE A 36 10.58 -12.87 -4.21
N THR A 37 11.65 -12.07 -4.29
CA THR A 37 12.96 -12.45 -3.71
C THR A 37 12.95 -12.44 -2.19
N ILE A 38 12.23 -11.50 -1.55
CA ILE A 38 12.04 -11.45 -0.10
C ILE A 38 11.23 -12.67 0.36
N THR A 39 10.08 -12.93 -0.28
CA THR A 39 9.24 -14.08 0.01
C THR A 39 10.03 -15.39 -0.11
N TYR A 40 10.80 -15.54 -1.20
CA TYR A 40 11.68 -16.71 -1.38
C TYR A 40 12.73 -16.81 -0.27
N THR A 41 13.37 -15.71 0.13
CA THR A 41 14.35 -15.68 1.22
C THR A 41 13.75 -16.17 2.53
N ILE A 42 12.55 -15.70 2.89
CA ILE A 42 11.84 -16.09 4.10
C ILE A 42 11.51 -17.60 4.07
N PHE A 43 10.94 -18.08 2.96
CA PHE A 43 10.60 -19.50 2.84
C PHE A 43 11.82 -20.42 2.83
N LYS A 44 12.96 -19.97 2.28
CA LYS A 44 14.19 -20.74 2.25
C LYS A 44 14.88 -20.80 3.61
N HIS A 45 15.01 -19.66 4.30
CA HIS A 45 15.86 -19.55 5.49
C HIS A 45 15.10 -19.53 6.82
N PHE A 46 13.85 -19.08 6.84
CA PHE A 46 13.11 -18.81 8.07
C PHE A 46 11.86 -19.67 8.26
N ARG A 47 11.60 -20.65 7.37
CA ARG A 47 10.39 -21.51 7.41
C ARG A 47 10.15 -22.21 8.74
N LYS A 48 11.21 -22.66 9.43
CA LYS A 48 11.09 -23.42 10.69
C LYS A 48 10.97 -22.53 11.94
N ASN A 49 11.49 -21.30 11.88
CA ASN A 49 11.65 -20.40 13.04
C ASN A 49 11.04 -19.02 12.74
N MET A 50 9.81 -19.01 12.25
CA MET A 50 9.16 -17.76 11.84
C MET A 50 8.50 -17.09 13.03
N HIS A 51 9.16 -16.07 13.59
CA HIS A 51 8.56 -15.18 14.58
C HIS A 51 7.33 -14.48 13.99
N ILE A 52 6.40 -14.07 14.86
CA ILE A 52 5.15 -13.41 14.45
C ILE A 52 5.40 -12.19 13.55
N ASP A 53 6.43 -11.39 13.82
CA ASP A 53 6.80 -10.23 13.02
C ASP A 53 7.21 -10.61 11.58
N ILE A 54 7.90 -11.74 11.42
CA ILE A 54 8.30 -12.25 10.10
C ILE A 54 7.08 -12.82 9.38
N GLN A 55 6.16 -13.50 10.08
CA GLN A 55 4.92 -14.02 9.48
C GLN A 55 4.05 -12.87 8.96
N LEU A 56 3.90 -11.83 9.78
CA LEU A 56 3.13 -10.64 9.42
C LEU A 56 3.77 -9.87 8.28
N GLY A 57 5.10 -9.69 8.31
CA GLY A 57 5.83 -9.06 7.21
C GLY A 57 5.84 -9.89 5.92
N LEU A 58 5.86 -11.22 6.02
CA LEU A 58 5.68 -12.12 4.87
C LEU A 58 4.29 -11.95 4.26
N PHE A 59 3.25 -11.89 5.09
CA PHE A 59 1.88 -11.69 4.63
C PHE A 59 1.70 -10.32 3.96
N LEU A 60 2.26 -9.26 4.55
CA LEU A 60 2.29 -7.93 3.96
C LEU A 60 3.00 -7.93 2.60
N THR A 61 4.22 -8.46 2.54
CA THR A 61 5.02 -8.55 1.31
C THR A 61 4.27 -9.34 0.22
N PHE A 62 3.57 -10.40 0.60
CA PHE A 62 2.76 -11.18 -0.33
C PHE A 62 1.57 -10.39 -0.89
N LEU A 63 0.80 -9.69 -0.04
CA LEU A 63 -0.30 -8.84 -0.49
C LEU A 63 0.17 -7.68 -1.37
N ASP A 64 1.32 -7.10 -1.04
CA ASP A 64 1.97 -6.07 -1.85
C ASP A 64 2.43 -6.63 -3.20
N THR A 65 2.99 -7.84 -3.23
CA THR A 65 3.36 -8.51 -4.49
C THR A 65 2.13 -8.74 -5.37
N LEU A 66 1.00 -9.18 -4.79
CA LEU A 66 -0.26 -9.33 -5.55
C LEU A 66 -0.80 -8.00 -6.05
N SER A 67 -0.74 -6.95 -5.23
CA SER A 67 -1.15 -5.59 -5.64
C SER A 67 -0.23 -5.05 -6.74
N GLY A 68 1.07 -5.31 -6.66
CA GLY A 68 2.05 -4.94 -7.69
C GLY A 68 1.78 -5.66 -9.01
N LEU A 69 1.36 -6.92 -8.97
CA LEU A 69 0.95 -7.67 -10.17
C LEU A 69 -0.31 -7.06 -10.80
N ASP A 70 -1.32 -6.75 -9.98
CA ASP A 70 -2.56 -6.11 -10.44
C ASP A 70 -2.28 -4.76 -11.12
N PHE A 71 -1.47 -3.92 -10.48
CA PHE A 71 -1.08 -2.61 -11.02
C PHE A 71 -0.19 -2.72 -12.27
N LEU A 72 0.66 -3.75 -12.36
CA LEU A 72 1.42 -4.03 -13.57
C LEU A 72 0.50 -4.39 -14.73
N VAL A 73 -0.45 -5.30 -14.50
CA VAL A 73 -1.45 -5.68 -15.51
C VAL A 73 -2.24 -4.44 -15.92
N GLY A 74 -2.73 -3.64 -14.96
CA GLY A 74 -3.41 -2.37 -15.20
C GLY A 74 -2.59 -1.40 -16.05
N GLY A 75 -1.31 -1.23 -15.74
CA GLY A 75 -0.40 -0.42 -16.54
C GLY A 75 -0.27 -0.90 -17.98
N ILE A 76 -0.15 -2.22 -18.20
CA ILE A 76 -0.04 -2.77 -19.55
C ILE A 76 -1.35 -2.62 -20.32
N VAL A 77 -2.48 -3.08 -19.76
CA VAL A 77 -3.76 -3.12 -20.49
C VAL A 77 -4.32 -1.74 -20.79
N ASN A 78 -3.86 -0.72 -20.07
CA ASN A 78 -4.33 0.64 -20.21
C ASN A 78 -3.34 1.56 -20.96
N LEU A 79 -2.27 1.00 -21.53
CA LEU A 79 -1.49 1.70 -22.54
C LEU A 79 -2.41 2.15 -23.69
N PRO A 80 -2.18 3.35 -24.27
CA PRO A 80 -3.06 3.93 -25.30
C PRO A 80 -3.49 3.04 -26.47
N PRO A 81 -2.63 2.17 -27.07
CA PRO A 81 -3.10 1.28 -28.12
C PRO A 81 -4.13 0.25 -27.64
N LEU A 82 -4.04 -0.19 -26.37
CA LEU A 82 -4.93 -1.19 -25.79
C LEU A 82 -6.17 -0.54 -25.18
N ASN A 83 -5.97 0.34 -24.19
CA ASN A 83 -7.01 1.09 -23.49
C ASN A 83 -8.20 0.21 -23.05
N LEU A 84 -7.92 -0.95 -22.45
CA LEU A 84 -8.96 -1.96 -22.20
C LEU A 84 -9.96 -1.53 -21.13
N TYR A 85 -9.56 -0.73 -20.13
CA TYR A 85 -10.49 -0.32 -19.06
C TYR A 85 -11.60 0.61 -19.55
N SER A 86 -11.31 1.47 -20.53
CA SER A 86 -12.35 2.32 -21.14
C SER A 86 -13.15 1.59 -22.23
N LYS A 87 -12.66 0.45 -22.76
CA LYS A 87 -13.33 -0.35 -23.81
C LYS A 87 -14.15 -1.52 -23.25
N HIS A 88 -13.80 -2.02 -22.07
CA HIS A 88 -14.41 -3.21 -21.50
C HIS A 88 -14.64 -3.07 -20.00
N TYR A 89 -15.90 -2.93 -19.62
CA TYR A 89 -16.30 -2.74 -18.22
C TYR A 89 -15.87 -3.89 -17.30
N SER A 90 -15.89 -5.13 -17.80
CA SER A 90 -15.47 -6.30 -17.03
C SER A 90 -14.02 -6.22 -16.55
N TRP A 91 -13.12 -5.65 -17.34
CA TRP A 91 -11.73 -5.44 -16.94
C TRP A 91 -11.61 -4.39 -15.83
N CYS A 92 -12.42 -3.33 -15.94
CA CYS A 92 -12.52 -2.27 -14.94
C CYS A 92 -13.04 -2.81 -13.59
N ILE A 93 -14.09 -3.65 -13.61
CA ILE A 93 -14.60 -4.33 -12.42
C ILE A 93 -13.53 -5.27 -11.84
N SER A 94 -12.92 -6.11 -12.68
CA SER A 94 -11.91 -7.07 -12.21
C SER A 94 -10.78 -6.36 -11.49
N ALA A 95 -10.22 -5.31 -12.10
CA ALA A 95 -9.15 -4.49 -11.53
C ALA A 95 -9.55 -3.84 -10.21
N GLN A 96 -10.79 -3.35 -10.11
CA GLN A 96 -11.27 -2.74 -8.87
C GLN A 96 -11.41 -3.78 -7.75
N ILE A 97 -11.88 -4.99 -8.05
CA ILE A 97 -11.99 -6.09 -7.07
C ILE A 97 -10.61 -6.49 -6.58
N THR A 98 -9.71 -6.81 -7.51
CA THR A 98 -8.35 -7.29 -7.19
C THR A 98 -7.57 -6.21 -6.46
N GLY A 99 -7.48 -5.02 -7.05
CA GLY A 99 -6.76 -3.87 -6.50
C GLY A 99 -7.29 -3.43 -5.14
N SER A 100 -8.61 -3.24 -5.00
CA SER A 100 -9.17 -2.85 -3.69
C SER A 100 -8.98 -3.94 -2.63
N THR A 101 -9.13 -5.21 -2.99
CA THR A 101 -8.97 -6.29 -2.01
C THR A 101 -7.54 -6.39 -1.55
N THR A 102 -6.54 -6.44 -2.45
CA THR A 102 -5.14 -6.65 -2.06
C THR A 102 -4.53 -5.39 -1.45
N PHE A 103 -4.78 -4.21 -2.03
CA PHE A 103 -4.20 -2.95 -1.56
C PHE A 103 -4.79 -2.52 -0.22
N VAL A 104 -6.13 -2.54 -0.07
CA VAL A 104 -6.76 -2.17 1.21
C VAL A 104 -6.45 -3.21 2.29
N SER A 105 -6.39 -4.50 1.93
CA SER A 105 -5.94 -5.52 2.90
C SER A 105 -4.52 -5.28 3.35
N SER A 106 -3.61 -4.90 2.45
CA SER A 106 -2.22 -4.55 2.81
C SER A 106 -2.18 -3.38 3.80
N MET A 107 -2.91 -2.28 3.52
CA MET A 107 -3.01 -1.14 4.44
C MET A 107 -3.58 -1.53 5.81
N LEU A 108 -4.63 -2.34 5.83
CA LEU A 108 -5.25 -2.83 7.06
C LEU A 108 -4.31 -3.75 7.84
N VAL A 109 -3.56 -4.62 7.16
CA VAL A 109 -2.57 -5.48 7.79
C VAL A 109 -1.51 -4.65 8.50
N ILE A 110 -1.02 -3.56 7.92
CA ILE A 110 -0.06 -2.68 8.63
C ILE A 110 -0.70 -2.11 9.90
N GLY A 111 -1.97 -1.71 9.87
CA GLY A 111 -2.71 -1.28 11.05
C GLY A 111 -2.92 -2.39 12.10
N VAL A 112 -3.15 -3.63 11.65
CA VAL A 112 -3.35 -4.80 12.53
C VAL A 112 -2.03 -5.28 13.13
N ILE A 113 -0.92 -5.25 12.40
CA ILE A 113 0.43 -5.46 12.95
C ILE A 113 0.65 -4.51 14.13
N ALA A 114 0.15 -3.29 14.01
CA ALA A 114 0.18 -2.28 15.04
C ALA A 114 -0.78 -2.55 16.24
N LEU A 115 -1.86 -3.32 16.06
CA LEU A 115 -2.89 -3.57 17.09
C LEU A 115 -2.93 -5.03 17.61
N GLU A 116 -1.99 -5.86 17.17
CA GLU A 116 -1.72 -7.25 17.56
C GLU A 116 -2.88 -8.28 17.45
N ARG A 117 -4.18 -7.91 17.40
CA ARG A 117 -5.32 -8.84 17.23
C ARG A 117 -6.57 -8.17 16.64
N SER A 118 -7.07 -8.66 15.48
CA SER A 118 -8.52 -8.84 15.12
C SER A 118 -8.92 -8.55 13.66
N CYS A 119 -9.58 -9.54 13.01
CA CYS A 119 -10.69 -9.51 12.03
C CYS A 119 -10.75 -8.55 10.80
N CYS A 120 -9.71 -7.82 10.40
CA CYS A 120 -9.85 -6.80 9.33
C CYS A 120 -9.98 -7.31 7.87
N CYS A 121 -9.77 -8.61 7.59
CA CYS A 121 -9.81 -9.12 6.20
C CYS A 121 -11.22 -9.24 5.60
N THR A 122 -12.27 -9.21 6.42
CA THR A 122 -13.66 -9.36 5.96
C THR A 122 -14.19 -8.10 5.28
N VAL A 123 -13.66 -6.94 5.66
CA VAL A 123 -14.16 -5.63 5.20
C VAL A 123 -13.90 -5.40 3.71
N PRO A 124 -12.68 -5.59 3.14
CA PRO A 124 -12.45 -5.40 1.72
C PRO A 124 -13.32 -6.32 0.85
N ILE A 125 -13.59 -7.55 1.31
CA ILE A 125 -14.45 -8.51 0.62
C ILE A 125 -15.91 -8.02 0.57
N ILE A 126 -16.43 -7.51 1.69
CA ILE A 126 -17.80 -6.96 1.75
C ILE A 126 -17.94 -5.76 0.80
N ILE A 127 -16.94 -4.87 0.75
CA ILE A 127 -16.96 -3.71 -0.16
C ILE A 127 -16.92 -4.17 -1.62
N ALA A 128 -16.05 -5.13 -1.96
CA ALA A 128 -15.96 -5.68 -3.32
C ALA A 128 -17.31 -6.29 -3.76
N ILE A 129 -17.94 -7.08 -2.89
CA ILE A 129 -19.26 -7.66 -3.14
C ILE A 129 -20.30 -6.56 -3.38
N LEU A 130 -20.41 -5.59 -2.46
CA LEU A 130 -21.39 -4.49 -2.56
C LEU A 130 -21.32 -3.78 -3.91
N VAL A 131 -20.11 -3.49 -4.36
CA VAL A 131 -19.88 -2.65 -5.55
C VAL A 131 -20.12 -3.42 -6.85
N VAL A 132 -19.78 -4.72 -6.89
CA VAL A 132 -20.07 -5.58 -8.05
C VAL A 132 -21.57 -5.72 -8.28
N PHE A 133 -22.36 -5.88 -7.22
CA PHE A 133 -23.80 -6.05 -7.34
C PHE A 133 -24.56 -4.74 -7.64
N THR A 134 -23.91 -3.58 -7.49
CA THR A 134 -24.58 -2.26 -7.60
C THR A 134 -24.15 -1.45 -8.82
N ASP A 135 -23.24 -1.98 -9.65
CA ASP A 135 -22.75 -1.32 -10.87
C ASP A 135 -22.15 0.07 -10.62
N SER A 136 -21.49 0.24 -9.47
CA SER A 136 -20.99 1.54 -8.98
C SER A 136 -19.49 1.73 -9.21
N ILE A 137 -18.96 1.30 -10.36
CA ILE A 137 -17.54 1.44 -10.72
C ILE A 137 -17.41 2.35 -11.95
N ALA A 138 -16.47 3.29 -11.91
CA ALA A 138 -16.11 4.16 -13.02
C ALA A 138 -14.59 4.28 -13.19
N LEU A 139 -14.15 4.64 -14.38
CA LEU A 139 -12.75 4.92 -14.66
C LEU A 139 -12.37 6.28 -14.02
N LEU A 140 -11.29 6.31 -13.24
CA LEU A 140 -10.81 7.55 -12.64
C LEU A 140 -10.22 8.50 -13.70
N PRO A 141 -10.15 9.82 -13.43
CA PRO A 141 -9.53 10.80 -14.32
C PRO A 141 -8.04 10.59 -14.62
N SER A 142 -7.33 9.75 -13.84
CA SER A 142 -5.97 9.30 -14.20
C SER A 142 -5.96 8.33 -15.37
N GLY A 143 -7.14 7.77 -15.67
CA GLY A 143 -7.38 6.79 -16.72
C GLY A 143 -6.62 5.49 -16.53
N MET A 144 -6.07 5.24 -15.34
CA MET A 144 -5.26 4.05 -15.02
C MET A 144 -5.96 3.10 -14.07
N PHE A 145 -6.87 3.62 -13.25
CA PHE A 145 -7.58 2.87 -12.22
C PHE A 145 -9.06 3.04 -12.39
N CYS A 146 -9.78 1.96 -12.12
CA CYS A 146 -11.20 2.04 -11.84
C CYS A 146 -11.40 2.29 -10.35
N HIS A 147 -12.49 2.94 -9.99
CA HIS A 147 -12.82 3.23 -8.60
C HIS A 147 -14.34 3.36 -8.45
N TYR A 148 -14.81 3.43 -7.21
CA TYR A 148 -16.20 3.71 -6.90
C TYR A 148 -16.69 5.03 -7.51
N ASP A 149 -17.82 4.96 -8.20
CA ASP A 149 -18.46 6.10 -8.85
C ASP A 149 -19.22 6.95 -7.82
N ALA A 150 -18.63 8.08 -7.44
CA ALA A 150 -19.21 9.04 -6.49
C ALA A 150 -20.50 9.72 -7.00
N THR A 151 -20.89 9.52 -8.27
CA THR A 151 -22.18 10.00 -8.78
C THR A 151 -23.34 9.04 -8.46
N THR A 152 -23.04 7.83 -8.01
CA THR A 152 -24.04 6.81 -7.63
C THR A 152 -24.15 6.68 -6.12
N TYR A 153 -25.35 6.40 -5.61
CA TYR A 153 -25.59 6.24 -4.16
C TYR A 153 -24.68 5.17 -3.54
N TYR A 154 -24.61 3.97 -4.15
CA TYR A 154 -23.80 2.88 -3.64
C TYR A 154 -22.30 3.13 -3.80
N GLY A 155 -21.89 3.85 -4.85
CA GLY A 155 -20.50 4.28 -5.00
C GLY A 155 -20.07 5.25 -3.90
N VAL A 156 -20.93 6.22 -3.53
CA VAL A 156 -20.69 7.10 -2.37
C VAL A 156 -20.59 6.32 -1.07
N VAL A 157 -21.49 5.36 -0.83
CA VAL A 157 -21.44 4.50 0.37
C VAL A 157 -20.12 3.71 0.43
N ALA A 158 -19.72 3.06 -0.67
CA ALA A 158 -18.46 2.33 -0.75
C ALA A 158 -17.24 3.24 -0.52
N TYR A 159 -17.30 4.46 -1.06
CA TYR A 159 -16.29 5.49 -0.88
C TYR A 159 -16.12 5.90 0.59
N ILE A 160 -17.22 6.18 1.28
CA ILE A 160 -17.23 6.53 2.71
C ILE A 160 -16.66 5.38 3.54
N ILE A 161 -17.09 4.14 3.27
CA ILE A 161 -16.59 2.96 3.99
C ILE A 161 -15.07 2.84 3.79
N MET A 162 -14.58 2.88 2.54
CA MET A 162 -13.14 2.80 2.26
C MET A 162 -12.35 3.92 2.95
N LEU A 163 -12.86 5.15 2.92
CA LEU A 163 -12.23 6.29 3.59
C LEU A 163 -12.15 6.09 5.11
N VAL A 164 -13.22 5.63 5.75
CA VAL A 164 -13.26 5.38 7.20
C VAL A 164 -12.24 4.31 7.58
N PHE A 165 -12.20 3.18 6.86
CA PHE A 165 -11.26 2.11 7.15
C PHE A 165 -9.81 2.52 6.91
N SER A 166 -9.55 3.25 5.82
CA SER A 166 -8.21 3.79 5.54
C SER A 166 -7.76 4.77 6.63
N SER A 167 -8.66 5.64 7.09
CA SER A 167 -8.39 6.60 8.15
C SER A 167 -8.13 5.91 9.50
N ILE A 168 -8.91 4.88 9.85
CA ILE A 168 -8.68 4.07 11.05
C ILE A 168 -7.32 3.36 10.97
N ALA A 169 -6.98 2.77 9.81
CA ALA A 169 -5.70 2.10 9.62
C ALA A 169 -4.51 3.07 9.79
N ILE A 170 -4.58 4.25 9.19
CA ILE A 170 -3.56 5.30 9.32
C ILE A 170 -3.46 5.78 10.78
N ALA A 171 -4.60 6.02 11.45
CA ALA A 171 -4.61 6.45 12.85
C ALA A 171 -4.02 5.38 13.78
N ALA A 172 -4.36 4.11 13.58
CA ALA A 172 -3.80 2.99 14.32
C ALA A 172 -2.30 2.86 14.10
N LEU A 173 -1.83 2.99 12.86
CA LEU A 173 -0.41 2.99 12.50
C LEU A 173 0.31 4.13 13.25
N ILE A 174 -0.19 5.36 13.18
CA ILE A 174 0.41 6.51 13.88
C ILE A 174 0.50 6.25 15.38
N PHE A 175 -0.61 5.87 16.01
CA PHE A 175 -0.66 5.66 17.45
C PHE A 175 0.28 4.54 17.91
N SER A 176 0.29 3.41 17.21
CA SER A 176 1.11 2.27 17.57
C SER A 176 2.61 2.54 17.37
N TYR A 177 3.02 3.18 16.28
CA TYR A 177 4.44 3.52 16.09
C TYR A 177 4.92 4.52 17.15
N ILE A 178 4.12 5.53 17.49
CA ILE A 178 4.45 6.47 18.59
C ILE A 178 4.58 5.70 19.91
N LYS A 179 3.63 4.80 20.22
CA LYS A 179 3.66 3.99 21.43
C LYS A 179 4.90 3.09 21.48
N ILE A 180 5.26 2.41 20.38
CA ILE A 180 6.45 1.54 20.29
C ILE A 180 7.72 2.36 20.53
N ILE A 181 7.84 3.55 19.93
CA ILE A 181 9.01 4.42 20.12
C ILE A 181 9.14 4.83 21.60
N ILE A 182 8.05 5.26 22.23
CA ILE A 182 8.04 5.64 23.66
C ILE A 182 8.38 4.46 24.55
N PHE A 183 7.79 3.29 24.28
CA PHE A 183 8.01 2.07 25.06
C PHE A 183 9.46 1.59 24.95
N ARG A 184 10.00 1.49 23.73
CA ARG A 184 11.41 1.16 23.48
C ARG A 184 12.36 2.11 24.18
N TYR A 185 12.04 3.41 24.22
CA TYR A 185 12.86 4.39 24.93
C TYR A 185 12.86 4.13 26.45
N ARG A 186 11.69 3.84 27.05
CA ARG A 186 11.57 3.56 28.49
C ARG A 186 12.25 2.25 28.88
N ASP A 187 12.01 1.18 28.13
CA ASP A 187 12.60 -0.14 28.39
C ASP A 187 14.12 -0.11 28.26
N SER A 188 14.63 0.57 27.24
CA SER A 188 16.08 0.74 27.06
C SER A 188 16.73 1.46 28.25
N GLN A 189 16.07 2.45 28.86
CA GLN A 189 16.58 3.11 30.06
C GLN A 189 16.56 2.19 31.28
N ARG A 190 15.52 1.36 31.40
CA ARG A 190 15.40 0.39 32.48
C ARG A 190 16.46 -0.70 32.40
N GLU A 191 16.62 -1.32 31.22
CA GLU A 191 17.67 -2.34 30.98
C GLU A 191 19.07 -1.77 31.21
N GLN A 192 19.31 -0.51 30.83
CA GLN A 192 20.57 0.16 31.10
C GLN A 192 20.89 0.23 32.60
N LEU A 193 19.88 0.51 33.44
CA LEU A 193 20.02 0.56 34.90
C LEU A 193 20.19 -0.84 35.51
N GLU A 194 19.44 -1.83 35.03
CA GLU A 194 19.43 -3.19 35.58
C GLU A 194 20.70 -3.99 35.22
N LEU A 195 21.23 -3.80 34.01
CA LEU A 195 22.37 -4.57 33.49
C LEU A 195 23.72 -3.84 33.58
N GLY A 196 23.74 -2.59 34.04
CA GLY A 196 24.97 -1.79 34.12
C GLY A 196 25.60 -1.51 32.75
N LEU A 197 24.79 -1.44 31.70
CA LEU A 197 25.27 -1.21 30.33
C LEU A 197 25.78 0.23 30.16
N GLU A 198 26.78 0.41 29.31
CA GLU A 198 27.32 1.73 29.01
C GLU A 198 26.25 2.66 28.39
N PRO A 199 25.94 3.81 29.01
CA PRO A 199 24.85 4.70 28.60
C PRO A 199 24.96 5.15 27.14
N GLY A 200 26.18 5.42 26.67
CA GLY A 200 26.44 5.92 25.33
C GLY A 200 26.02 4.94 24.24
N LYS A 201 26.36 3.65 24.42
CA LYS A 201 26.05 2.59 23.46
C LYS A 201 24.56 2.31 23.39
N VAL A 202 23.90 2.15 24.54
CA VAL A 202 22.45 1.90 24.62
C VAL A 202 21.66 3.05 24.00
N LYS A 203 22.00 4.31 24.32
CA LYS A 203 21.36 5.50 23.74
C LYS A 203 21.52 5.57 22.22
N ARG A 204 22.67 5.15 21.69
CA ARG A 204 22.93 5.14 20.24
C ARG A 204 22.06 4.11 19.51
N GLU A 205 21.99 2.88 20.02
CA GLU A 205 21.16 1.83 19.42
C GLU A 205 19.67 2.17 19.49
N THR A 206 19.19 2.66 20.64
CA THR A 206 17.79 3.07 20.80
C THR A 206 17.43 4.22 19.87
N LYS A 207 18.30 5.21 19.71
CA LYS A 207 18.10 6.30 18.73
C LYS A 207 18.06 5.78 17.28
N LYS A 208 18.94 4.84 16.93
CA LYS A 208 18.99 4.24 15.59
C LYS A 208 17.68 3.51 15.29
N THR A 209 17.19 2.69 16.22
CA THR A 209 15.92 1.97 16.08
C THR A 209 14.73 2.94 16.03
N ALA A 210 14.69 3.95 16.89
CA ALA A 210 13.65 4.97 16.87
C ALA A 210 13.62 5.74 15.54
N LEU A 211 14.79 6.10 15.00
CA LEU A 211 14.89 6.76 13.69
C LEU A 211 14.40 5.86 12.57
N LYS A 212 14.78 4.57 12.55
CA LYS A 212 14.26 3.59 11.59
C LYS A 212 12.72 3.56 11.63
N LEU A 213 12.13 3.38 12.81
CA LEU A 213 10.67 3.33 12.99
C LEU A 213 9.97 4.64 12.61
N LEU A 214 10.58 5.79 12.90
CA LEU A 214 10.05 7.09 12.52
C LEU A 214 10.08 7.30 11.00
N SER A 215 11.16 6.89 10.33
CA SER A 215 11.25 6.95 8.86
C SER A 215 10.15 6.11 8.20
N VAL A 216 9.88 4.92 8.76
CA VAL A 216 8.80 4.03 8.32
C VAL A 216 7.44 4.72 8.42
N LEU A 217 7.18 5.36 9.57
CA LEU A 217 5.96 6.13 9.82
C LEU A 217 5.81 7.29 8.82
N VAL A 218 6.87 8.09 8.63
CA VAL A 218 6.84 9.25 7.72
C VAL A 218 6.59 8.82 6.28
N ILE A 219 7.24 7.75 5.80
CA ILE A 219 7.04 7.25 4.44
C ILE A 219 5.60 6.75 4.24
N ASN A 220 5.06 6.01 5.22
CA ASN A 220 3.67 5.50 5.14
C ASN A 220 2.64 6.64 5.16
N ILE A 221 2.79 7.62 6.06
CA ILE A 221 1.92 8.80 6.12
C ILE A 221 2.03 9.58 4.81
N GLY A 222 3.25 9.87 4.35
CA GLY A 222 3.49 10.63 3.14
C GLY A 222 2.93 9.96 1.88
N SER A 223 2.88 8.63 1.85
CA SER A 223 2.35 7.88 0.71
C SER A 223 0.82 7.77 0.71
N ASN A 224 0.19 7.68 1.88
CA ASN A 224 -1.24 7.38 1.99
C ASN A 224 -2.13 8.60 2.33
N VAL A 225 -1.64 9.57 3.10
CA VAL A 225 -2.44 10.76 3.48
C VAL A 225 -2.85 11.59 2.28
N PRO A 226 -2.00 11.86 1.26
CA PRO A 226 -2.43 12.60 0.07
C PRO A 226 -3.65 11.97 -0.61
N TYR A 227 -3.71 10.64 -0.63
CA TYR A 227 -4.83 9.90 -1.19
C TYR A 227 -6.09 10.04 -0.34
N CYS A 228 -6.00 9.87 0.98
CA CYS A 228 -7.16 10.08 1.86
C CYS A 228 -7.68 11.53 1.79
N VAL A 229 -6.80 12.52 1.70
CA VAL A 229 -7.19 13.92 1.52
C VAL A 229 -7.89 14.12 0.18
N ALA A 230 -7.32 13.61 -0.92
CA ALA A 230 -7.95 13.69 -2.22
C ALA A 230 -9.30 12.96 -2.27
N GLN A 231 -9.43 11.88 -1.50
CA GLN A 231 -10.68 11.17 -1.33
C GLN A 231 -11.74 12.03 -0.62
N ILE A 232 -11.40 12.60 0.54
CA ILE A 232 -12.29 13.50 1.27
C ILE A 232 -12.75 14.66 0.37
N VAL A 233 -11.81 15.30 -0.33
CA VAL A 233 -12.12 16.41 -1.23
C VAL A 233 -13.05 15.96 -2.36
N GLY A 234 -12.76 14.82 -3.02
CA GLY A 234 -13.58 14.28 -4.10
C GLY A 234 -14.98 13.83 -3.65
N LEU A 235 -15.15 13.48 -2.37
CA LEU A 235 -16.46 13.14 -1.80
C LEU A 235 -17.35 14.38 -1.62
N PHE A 236 -16.76 15.52 -1.22
CA PHE A 236 -17.52 16.78 -1.03
C PHE A 236 -17.72 17.54 -2.34
N ASP A 237 -16.69 17.57 -3.19
CA ASP A 237 -16.73 18.22 -4.50
C ASP A 237 -15.96 17.37 -5.52
N PRO A 238 -16.67 16.52 -6.29
CA PRO A 238 -16.07 15.67 -7.32
C PRO A 238 -15.30 16.45 -8.39
N SER A 239 -15.62 17.73 -8.61
CA SER A 239 -14.97 18.55 -9.64
C SER A 239 -13.51 18.89 -9.29
N LEU A 240 -13.15 18.84 -8.00
CA LEU A 240 -11.80 19.09 -7.53
C LEU A 240 -10.87 17.89 -7.76
N PHE A 241 -11.41 16.67 -7.88
CA PHE A 241 -10.63 15.47 -8.22
C PHE A 241 -10.34 15.40 -9.72
N THR A 242 -9.58 16.38 -10.21
CA THR A 242 -9.21 16.48 -11.63
C THR A 242 -8.12 15.48 -12.02
N ALA A 243 -7.90 15.27 -13.32
CA ALA A 243 -6.79 14.46 -13.84
C ALA A 243 -5.41 14.92 -13.31
N LYS A 244 -5.23 16.23 -13.05
CA LYS A 244 -3.99 16.77 -12.47
C LYS A 244 -3.81 16.33 -11.03
N VAL A 245 -4.86 16.43 -10.21
CA VAL A 245 -4.82 15.95 -8.82
C VAL A 245 -4.55 14.45 -8.78
N ALA A 246 -5.25 13.68 -9.62
CA ALA A 246 -5.05 12.25 -9.75
C ALA A 246 -3.60 11.91 -10.16
N PHE A 247 -3.03 12.63 -11.13
CA PHE A 247 -1.65 12.46 -11.57
C PHE A 247 -0.64 12.65 -10.44
N PHE A 248 -0.86 13.61 -9.55
CA PHE A 248 0.07 13.84 -8.43
C PHE A 248 -0.15 12.88 -7.27
N VAL A 249 -1.39 12.49 -6.97
CA VAL A 249 -1.73 11.72 -5.77
C VAL A 249 -1.54 10.23 -5.97
N ILE A 250 -2.03 9.68 -7.08
CA ILE A 250 -2.09 8.24 -7.31
C ILE A 250 -0.69 7.58 -7.32
N PRO A 251 0.36 8.15 -7.95
CA PRO A 251 1.71 7.60 -7.88
C PRO A 251 2.24 7.36 -6.46
N TRP A 252 1.86 8.19 -5.47
CA TRP A 252 2.26 7.97 -4.07
C TRP A 252 1.67 6.69 -3.50
N CYS A 253 0.42 6.35 -3.85
CA CYS A 253 -0.17 5.07 -3.47
C CYS A 253 0.60 3.89 -4.09
N GLY A 254 0.99 4.01 -5.36
CA GLY A 254 1.77 2.98 -6.05
C GLY A 254 3.14 2.75 -5.40
N LEU A 255 3.81 3.82 -4.96
CA LEU A 255 5.09 3.73 -4.25
C LEU A 255 4.97 3.03 -2.89
N ASN A 256 3.79 3.00 -2.28
CA ASN A 256 3.58 2.33 -0.99
C ASN A 256 3.98 0.84 -1.06
N ILE A 257 3.65 0.16 -2.17
CA ILE A 257 3.97 -1.26 -2.39
C ILE A 257 5.49 -1.49 -2.40
N LEU A 258 6.22 -0.57 -3.05
CA LEU A 258 7.68 -0.60 -3.07
C LEU A 258 8.26 -0.31 -1.68
N TRP A 259 7.77 0.75 -1.04
CA TRP A 259 8.28 1.19 0.25
C TRP A 259 8.05 0.16 1.35
N ASN A 260 6.91 -0.51 1.40
CA ASN A 260 6.64 -1.56 2.38
C ASN A 260 7.67 -2.68 2.33
N SER A 261 8.06 -3.13 1.13
CA SER A 261 9.09 -4.16 0.96
C SER A 261 10.47 -3.68 1.45
N VAL A 262 10.84 -2.45 1.12
CA VAL A 262 12.11 -1.82 1.57
C VAL A 262 12.13 -1.65 3.09
N ILE A 263 11.02 -1.16 3.65
CA ILE A 263 10.82 -0.98 5.09
C ILE A 263 10.97 -2.31 5.82
N PHE A 264 10.32 -3.36 5.31
CA PHE A 264 10.40 -4.69 5.90
C PHE A 264 11.85 -5.19 5.98
N LEU A 265 12.62 -5.03 4.90
CA LEU A 265 14.05 -5.36 4.89
C LEU A 265 14.86 -4.52 5.90
N ILE A 266 14.58 -3.22 6.02
CA ILE A 266 15.29 -2.32 6.96
C ILE A 266 15.01 -2.66 8.43
N ILE A 267 13.79 -3.11 8.73
CA ILE A 267 13.37 -3.51 10.08
C ILE A 267 13.94 -4.90 10.42
N GLN A 268 13.88 -5.85 9.48
CA GLN A 268 14.29 -7.23 9.70
C GLN A 268 15.72 -7.47 9.21
N ASP A 269 16.70 -6.97 9.96
CA ASP A 269 18.13 -7.04 9.60
C ASP A 269 18.57 -8.48 9.25
N GLN A 270 18.06 -9.51 9.96
CA GLN A 270 18.34 -10.92 9.68
C GLN A 270 17.85 -11.38 8.29
N VAL A 271 16.64 -10.94 7.89
CA VAL A 271 16.07 -11.26 6.57
C VAL A 271 16.85 -10.52 5.49
N CYS A 272 17.17 -9.24 5.74
CA CYS A 272 17.99 -8.43 4.85
C CYS A 272 19.36 -9.05 4.57
N ASP A 273 20.06 -9.51 5.61
CA ASP A 273 21.36 -10.17 5.45
C ASP A 273 21.29 -11.39 4.53
N LYS A 274 20.28 -12.25 4.71
CA LYS A 274 20.08 -13.44 3.85
C LYS A 274 19.60 -13.07 2.45
N TRP A 275 18.79 -12.03 2.33
CA TRP A 275 18.35 -11.52 1.04
C TRP A 275 19.52 -10.93 0.24
N LEU A 276 20.41 -10.16 0.86
CA LEU A 276 21.62 -9.62 0.22
C LEU A 276 22.56 -10.71 -0.29
N VAL A 277 22.67 -11.82 0.44
CA VAL A 277 23.41 -13.01 -0.05
C VAL A 277 22.70 -13.61 -1.27
N LEU A 278 21.37 -13.78 -1.22
CA LEU A 278 20.60 -14.34 -2.31
C LEU A 278 20.75 -13.55 -3.62
N ILE A 279 20.71 -12.22 -3.55
CA ILE A 279 20.86 -11.35 -4.74
C ILE A 279 22.33 -11.09 -5.12
N GLY A 280 23.29 -11.72 -4.45
CA GLY A 280 24.72 -11.70 -4.81
C GLY A 280 25.51 -10.48 -4.32
N PHE A 281 24.95 -9.67 -3.41
CA PHE A 281 25.65 -8.51 -2.85
C PHE A 281 26.56 -8.85 -1.66
N LYS A 282 26.37 -9.99 -1.01
CA LYS A 282 27.16 -10.44 0.16
C LYS A 282 27.59 -11.90 -0.03
N LYS A 283 28.80 -12.25 0.42
CA LYS A 283 29.27 -13.65 0.47
C LYS A 283 28.80 -14.31 1.76
N GLU A 284 28.53 -15.62 1.70
CA GLU A 284 28.14 -16.45 2.85
C GLU A 284 29.22 -16.50 3.94
#